data_AF-H6BDR2-F1
#
_entry.id   AF-H6BDR2-F1
#
_cell.length_a   1.000
_cell.length_b   1.000
_cell.length_c   1.000
_cell.angle_alpha   90.00
_cell.angle_beta   90.00
_cell.angle_gamma   90.00
#
_symmetry.space_group_name_H-M   'P 1'
#
loop_
_entity.id
_entity.type
_entity.pdbx_description
1 polymer ?
#
loop_
_entity_poly.entity_id
_entity_poly.type
_entity_poly.pdbx_seq_one_letter_code
_entity_poly.pdbx_strand_id
1 'polypeptide(L)'
;LERVKGPLEKALVEAGLTTEDVHFVEVVGSGSRVPAVMKIITEFFGKEPRRTMNASECVARGCALQCAILSPTFKVREFQVNEGFPFSVALSWKPDAQNNEPQQTVVFPKGNPIPSIKALTFYRSTTFPVDVLNVDTDDMQITQKISTYTIGPFQPSKGEKAKLKVKVRLNIHGIVSLESAMMLEEEEVEVPVSATSEVPKDATKMDTDDAPRDDDNMQESKGASDTAEGAAENGAGDSEEKTVPMDTDTKVEPSKKKVKKTNVPVAETVYGAMAADELAKAVEKEYEM
;
A
#
# COMPACT_ATOMS: atom_id res chain seq x y z
N LEU A 1 -16.44 27.72 -27.80
CA LEU A 1 -14.96 27.65 -27.84
C LEU A 1 -14.33 27.91 -26.47
N GLU A 2 -14.99 28.67 -25.58
CA GLU A 2 -14.49 28.99 -24.22
C GLU A 2 -14.13 27.76 -23.38
N ARG A 3 -14.87 26.66 -23.51
CA ARG A 3 -14.61 25.39 -22.81
C ARG A 3 -13.29 24.71 -23.15
N VAL A 4 -12.54 25.18 -24.15
CA VAL A 4 -11.25 24.59 -24.54
C VAL A 4 -10.16 24.91 -23.52
N LYS A 5 -10.19 26.11 -22.90
CA LYS A 5 -9.14 26.55 -21.97
C LYS A 5 -9.21 25.84 -20.61
N GLY A 6 -10.43 25.64 -20.07
CA GLY A 6 -10.63 25.08 -18.74
C GLY A 6 -9.91 23.74 -18.49
N PRO A 7 -9.97 22.74 -19.40
CA PRO A 7 -9.22 21.50 -19.24
C PRO A 7 -7.69 21.69 -19.25
N LEU A 8 -7.15 22.66 -20.00
CA LEU A 8 -5.72 22.92 -20.07
C LEU A 8 -5.21 23.51 -18.75
N GLU A 9 -5.94 24.51 -18.22
CA GLU A 9 -5.65 25.12 -16.91
C GLU A 9 -5.73 24.08 -15.80
N LYS A 10 -6.79 23.27 -15.79
CA LYS A 10 -7.00 22.20 -14.81
C LYS A 10 -5.86 21.18 -14.85
N ALA A 11 -5.42 20.76 -16.02
CA ALA A 11 -4.32 19.80 -16.16
C ALA A 11 -2.99 20.33 -15.60
N LEU A 12 -2.66 21.61 -15.85
CA LEU A 12 -1.46 22.24 -15.30
C LEU A 12 -1.53 22.38 -13.78
N VAL A 13 -2.67 22.81 -13.24
CA VAL A 13 -2.89 22.92 -11.80
C VAL A 13 -2.75 21.56 -11.11
N GLU A 14 -3.36 20.51 -11.67
CA GLU A 14 -3.28 19.15 -11.11
C GLU A 14 -1.87 18.56 -11.19
N ALA A 15 -1.12 18.90 -12.24
CA ALA A 15 0.28 18.50 -12.38
C ALA A 15 1.25 19.34 -11.53
N GLY A 16 0.80 20.48 -10.99
CA GLY A 16 1.67 21.45 -10.31
C GLY A 16 2.70 22.10 -11.24
N LEU A 17 2.36 22.26 -12.53
CA LEU A 17 3.24 22.79 -13.57
C LEU A 17 2.73 24.12 -14.12
N THR A 18 3.62 24.89 -14.73
CA THR A 18 3.25 26.08 -15.50
C THR A 18 3.37 25.83 -17.00
N THR A 19 2.93 26.80 -17.81
CA THR A 19 3.04 26.75 -19.28
C THR A 19 4.51 26.71 -19.76
N GLU A 20 5.41 27.27 -18.96
CA GLU A 20 6.84 27.34 -19.23
C GLU A 20 7.49 25.95 -19.15
N ASP A 21 7.08 25.12 -18.19
CA ASP A 21 7.59 23.76 -17.96
C ASP A 21 7.27 22.79 -19.12
N VAL A 22 6.26 23.10 -19.94
CA VAL A 22 5.80 22.23 -21.03
C VAL A 22 6.69 22.38 -22.26
N HIS A 23 7.56 21.41 -22.54
CA HIS A 23 8.51 21.52 -23.65
C HIS A 23 7.83 21.48 -25.03
N PHE A 24 6.88 20.57 -25.22
CA PHE A 24 6.19 20.37 -26.49
C PHE A 24 4.70 20.11 -26.26
N VAL A 25 3.87 20.62 -27.17
CA VAL A 25 2.44 20.31 -27.23
C VAL A 25 2.22 19.42 -28.45
N GLU A 26 1.66 18.24 -28.27
CA GLU A 26 1.37 17.30 -29.35
C GLU A 26 -0.14 17.10 -29.43
N VAL A 27 -0.73 17.24 -30.62
CA VAL A 27 -2.19 17.17 -30.80
C VAL A 27 -2.62 15.91 -31.52
N VAL A 28 -3.62 15.23 -30.97
CA VAL A 28 -4.19 13.98 -31.47
C VAL A 28 -5.70 14.13 -31.65
N GLY A 29 -6.28 13.37 -32.59
CA GLY A 29 -7.72 13.36 -32.84
C GLY A 29 -8.20 14.43 -33.84
N SER A 30 -9.42 14.24 -34.35
CA SER A 30 -9.98 15.09 -35.42
C SER A 30 -10.31 16.51 -34.98
N GLY A 31 -10.69 16.72 -33.72
CA GLY A 31 -11.00 18.05 -33.17
C GLY A 31 -9.82 19.03 -33.25
N SER A 32 -8.59 18.52 -33.20
CA SER A 32 -7.36 19.33 -33.36
C SER A 32 -7.19 19.93 -34.76
N ARG A 33 -8.00 19.53 -35.75
CA ARG A 33 -7.97 20.11 -37.10
C ARG A 33 -8.74 21.42 -37.23
N VAL A 34 -9.54 21.78 -36.22
CA VAL A 34 -10.31 23.03 -36.21
C VAL A 34 -9.35 24.21 -35.94
N PRO A 35 -9.20 25.18 -36.86
CA PRO A 35 -8.23 26.28 -36.71
C PRO A 35 -8.41 27.10 -35.43
N ALA A 36 -9.66 27.32 -35.01
CA ALA A 36 -9.97 28.04 -33.78
C ALA A 36 -9.49 27.31 -32.51
N VAL A 37 -9.49 25.97 -32.51
CA VAL A 37 -8.97 25.17 -31.38
C VAL A 37 -7.46 25.27 -31.32
N MET A 38 -6.78 25.11 -32.47
CA MET A 38 -5.33 25.27 -32.57
C MET A 38 -4.88 26.65 -32.09
N LYS A 39 -5.56 27.71 -32.53
CA LYS A 39 -5.26 29.08 -32.10
C LYS A 39 -5.33 29.23 -30.57
N ILE A 40 -6.37 28.69 -29.94
CA ILE A 40 -6.53 28.74 -28.47
C ILE A 40 -5.39 27.99 -27.77
N ILE A 41 -5.00 26.81 -28.27
CA ILE A 41 -3.92 26.01 -27.68
C ILE A 41 -2.57 26.72 -27.85
N THR A 42 -2.29 27.26 -29.04
CA THR A 42 -1.05 28.03 -29.31
C THR A 42 -0.97 29.26 -28.41
N GLU A 43 -2.07 30.03 -28.27
CA GLU A 43 -2.14 31.18 -27.38
C GLU A 43 -1.94 30.80 -25.91
N PHE A 44 -2.48 29.66 -25.48
CA PHE A 44 -2.38 29.20 -24.10
C PHE A 44 -0.95 28.78 -23.72
N PHE A 45 -0.30 27.96 -24.54
CA PHE A 45 1.06 27.46 -24.25
C PHE A 45 2.18 28.37 -24.76
N GLY A 46 1.86 29.39 -25.58
CA GLY A 46 2.84 30.22 -26.27
C GLY A 46 3.72 29.45 -27.26
N LYS A 47 3.29 28.25 -27.67
CA LYS A 47 4.06 27.26 -28.43
C LYS A 47 3.18 26.64 -29.50
N GLU A 48 3.72 26.46 -30.70
CA GLU A 48 2.96 25.86 -31.80
C GLU A 48 2.84 24.33 -31.60
N PRO A 49 1.62 23.76 -31.58
CA PRO A 49 1.46 22.32 -31.39
C PRO A 49 1.99 21.50 -32.57
N ARG A 50 2.55 20.34 -32.24
CA ARG A 50 3.18 19.40 -33.17
C ARG A 50 2.23 18.26 -33.54
N ARG A 51 2.54 17.63 -34.67
CA ARG A 51 1.85 16.47 -35.25
C ARG A 51 2.85 15.40 -35.68
N THR A 52 3.79 15.10 -34.79
CA THR A 52 4.80 14.06 -35.01
C THR A 52 4.19 12.66 -34.90
N MET A 53 3.07 12.52 -34.19
CA MET A 53 2.30 11.29 -34.10
C MET A 53 1.23 11.20 -35.19
N ASN A 54 0.97 9.99 -35.68
CA ASN A 54 -0.19 9.74 -36.53
C ASN A 54 -1.48 9.85 -35.70
N ALA A 55 -2.18 10.97 -35.85
CA ALA A 55 -3.37 11.31 -35.07
C ALA A 55 -4.55 10.32 -35.18
N SER A 56 -4.55 9.42 -36.18
CA SER A 56 -5.60 8.43 -36.39
C SER A 56 -5.26 7.06 -35.79
N GLU A 57 -3.97 6.74 -35.65
CA GLU A 57 -3.51 5.39 -35.29
C GLU A 57 -2.74 5.31 -33.98
N CYS A 58 -2.21 6.44 -33.47
CA CYS A 58 -1.29 6.43 -32.33
C CYS A 58 -1.90 5.78 -31.09
N VAL A 59 -3.21 6.00 -30.84
CA VAL A 59 -3.95 5.37 -29.75
C VAL A 59 -4.01 3.86 -29.92
N ALA A 60 -4.42 3.38 -31.10
CA ALA A 60 -4.52 1.94 -31.38
C ALA A 60 -3.14 1.24 -31.29
N ARG A 61 -2.09 1.89 -31.79
CA ARG A 61 -0.70 1.38 -31.69
C ARG A 61 -0.23 1.33 -30.23
N GLY A 62 -0.57 2.33 -29.42
CA GLY A 62 -0.32 2.33 -27.97
C GLY A 62 -1.04 1.20 -27.26
N CYS A 63 -2.31 0.94 -27.58
CA CYS A 63 -3.06 -0.19 -27.05
C CYS A 63 -2.42 -1.53 -27.44
N ALA A 64 -2.00 -1.71 -28.69
CA ALA A 64 -1.32 -2.93 -29.13
C ALA A 64 0.00 -3.16 -28.38
N LEU A 65 0.77 -2.09 -28.12
CA LEU A 65 1.97 -2.17 -27.28
C LEU A 65 1.62 -2.56 -25.84
N GLN A 66 0.57 -1.99 -25.25
CA GLN A 66 0.11 -2.35 -23.91
C GLN A 66 -0.32 -3.82 -23.83
N CYS A 67 -1.03 -4.34 -24.84
CA CYS A 67 -1.38 -5.76 -24.91
C CYS A 67 -0.12 -6.64 -24.98
N ALA A 68 0.90 -6.22 -25.72
CA ALA A 68 2.17 -6.94 -25.79
C ALA A 68 2.93 -6.91 -24.45
N ILE A 69 2.91 -5.78 -23.73
CA ILE A 69 3.49 -5.65 -22.38
C ILE A 69 2.80 -6.61 -21.39
N LEU A 70 1.48 -6.75 -21.47
CA LEU A 70 0.70 -7.60 -20.57
C LEU A 70 0.77 -9.09 -20.95
N SER A 71 1.25 -9.42 -22.14
CA SER A 71 1.32 -10.80 -22.60
C SER A 71 2.45 -11.57 -21.92
N PRO A 72 2.21 -12.76 -21.35
CA PRO A 72 3.28 -13.59 -20.81
C PRO A 72 4.19 -14.19 -21.88
N THR A 73 3.77 -14.16 -23.16
CA THR A 73 4.45 -14.82 -24.28
C THR A 73 5.37 -13.87 -25.05
N PHE A 74 5.03 -12.58 -25.12
CA PHE A 74 5.79 -11.60 -25.87
C PHE A 74 6.74 -10.83 -24.96
N LYS A 75 8.02 -10.76 -25.34
CA LYS A 75 9.00 -9.90 -24.67
C LYS A 75 9.18 -8.61 -25.45
N VAL A 76 8.69 -7.51 -24.88
CA VAL A 76 8.93 -6.16 -25.41
C VAL A 76 10.14 -5.52 -24.72
N ARG A 77 10.62 -4.40 -25.27
CA ARG A 77 11.61 -3.58 -24.56
C ARG A 77 10.99 -3.07 -23.26
N GLU A 78 11.80 -3.01 -22.21
CA GLU A 78 11.37 -2.48 -20.92
C GLU A 78 10.84 -1.05 -21.07
N PHE A 79 9.58 -0.87 -20.68
CA PHE A 79 8.85 0.38 -20.74
C PHE A 79 7.80 0.37 -19.64
N GLN A 80 7.75 1.43 -18.83
CA GLN A 80 6.83 1.56 -17.72
C GLN A 80 5.94 2.79 -17.90
N VAL A 81 4.64 2.61 -17.64
CA VAL A 81 3.65 3.69 -17.59
C VAL A 81 3.16 3.81 -16.17
N ASN A 82 3.23 5.02 -15.61
CA ASN A 82 2.67 5.37 -14.33
C ASN A 82 1.48 6.29 -14.58
N GLU A 83 0.31 5.87 -14.13
CA GLU A 83 -0.95 6.59 -14.33
C GLU A 83 -1.55 6.98 -12.97
N GLY A 84 -2.21 8.14 -12.94
CA GLY A 84 -2.94 8.64 -11.78
C GLY A 84 -4.44 8.45 -11.94
N PHE A 85 -5.11 7.93 -10.92
CA PHE A 85 -6.56 7.75 -10.96
C PHE A 85 -7.28 9.09 -10.80
N PRO A 86 -8.16 9.50 -11.73
CA PRO A 86 -8.67 10.87 -11.79
C PRO A 86 -9.76 11.20 -10.77
N PHE A 87 -10.24 10.22 -10.00
CA PHE A 87 -11.34 10.39 -9.04
C PHE A 87 -10.90 10.06 -7.62
N SER A 88 -11.57 10.67 -6.64
CA SER A 88 -11.42 10.28 -5.24
C SER A 88 -12.44 9.20 -4.89
N VAL A 89 -11.97 8.09 -4.31
CA VAL A 89 -12.80 6.97 -3.88
C VAL A 89 -12.76 6.86 -2.37
N ALA A 90 -13.93 6.82 -1.76
CA ALA A 90 -14.12 6.64 -0.33
C ALA A 90 -14.86 5.34 -0.03
N LEU A 91 -14.62 4.83 1.18
CA LEU A 91 -15.45 3.81 1.78
C LEU A 91 -16.36 4.45 2.83
N SER A 92 -17.60 3.99 2.89
CA SER A 92 -18.58 4.43 3.88
C SER A 92 -19.21 3.24 4.59
N TRP A 93 -19.36 3.32 5.91
CA TRP A 93 -19.93 2.26 6.73
C TRP A 93 -20.63 2.83 7.96
N LYS A 94 -21.60 2.10 8.51
CA LYS A 94 -22.28 2.53 9.74
C LYS A 94 -21.45 2.12 10.97
N PRO A 95 -21.15 3.03 11.92
CA PRO A 95 -20.47 2.67 13.17
C PRO A 95 -21.36 1.75 14.03
N ASP A 96 -20.75 1.10 15.01
CA ASP A 96 -21.44 0.14 15.91
C ASP A 96 -22.17 0.84 17.07
N ALA A 97 -21.89 2.14 17.27
CA ALA A 97 -22.45 2.95 18.34
C ALA A 97 -23.79 3.57 17.91
N GLN A 98 -24.65 3.93 18.87
CA GLN A 98 -26.00 4.47 18.66
C GLN A 98 -26.11 5.71 17.75
N ASN A 99 -25.01 6.35 17.35
CA ASN A 99 -25.05 7.44 16.37
C ASN A 99 -25.14 6.87 14.95
N ASN A 100 -26.29 7.09 14.33
CA ASN A 100 -26.67 6.61 13.00
C ASN A 100 -25.93 7.27 11.82
N GLU A 101 -24.92 8.09 12.06
CA GLU A 101 -24.19 8.74 10.98
C GLU A 101 -23.16 7.78 10.34
N PRO A 102 -23.18 7.64 9.00
CA PRO A 102 -22.19 6.82 8.31
C PRO A 102 -20.81 7.45 8.46
N GLN A 103 -19.84 6.64 8.86
CA GLN A 103 -18.44 7.02 8.84
C GLN A 103 -17.90 6.84 7.43
N GLN A 104 -17.16 7.83 6.94
CA GLN A 104 -16.56 7.82 5.62
C GLN A 104 -15.04 8.02 5.70
N THR A 105 -14.29 7.36 4.82
CA THR A 105 -12.83 7.54 4.70
C THR A 105 -12.40 7.43 3.25
N VAL A 106 -11.67 8.43 2.75
CA VAL A 106 -11.07 8.40 1.42
C VAL A 106 -9.93 7.39 1.39
N VAL A 107 -10.02 6.40 0.50
CA VAL A 107 -9.02 5.33 0.36
C VAL A 107 -8.08 5.57 -0.81
N PHE A 108 -8.62 6.06 -1.92
CA PHE A 108 -7.85 6.43 -3.09
C PHE A 108 -8.14 7.91 -3.40
N PRO A 109 -7.26 8.84 -3.02
CA PRO A 109 -7.44 10.24 -3.38
C PRO A 109 -7.27 10.42 -4.90
N LYS A 110 -7.83 11.50 -5.44
CA LYS A 110 -7.57 11.94 -6.81
C LYS A 110 -6.06 12.04 -7.08
N GLY A 111 -5.64 11.53 -8.23
CA GLY A 111 -4.24 11.40 -8.63
C GLY A 111 -3.52 10.19 -8.02
N ASN A 112 -4.19 9.35 -7.21
CA ASN A 112 -3.55 8.17 -6.62
C ASN A 112 -3.02 7.24 -7.73
N PRO A 113 -1.75 6.76 -7.63
CA PRO A 113 -1.16 5.92 -8.66
C PRO A 113 -1.90 4.61 -8.81
N ILE A 114 -2.02 4.12 -10.05
CA ILE A 114 -2.57 2.80 -10.35
C ILE A 114 -1.45 1.83 -10.79
N PRO A 115 -1.46 0.58 -10.31
CA PRO A 115 -2.40 -0.02 -9.35
C PRO A 115 -2.07 0.35 -7.89
N SER A 116 -3.06 0.26 -6.99
CA SER A 116 -2.88 0.53 -5.55
C SER A 116 -3.77 -0.36 -4.68
N ILE A 117 -3.30 -0.67 -3.47
CA ILE A 117 -4.04 -1.47 -2.48
C ILE A 117 -4.04 -0.73 -1.15
N LYS A 118 -5.22 -0.64 -0.52
CA LYS A 118 -5.42 -0.06 0.80
C LYS A 118 -6.11 -1.07 1.72
N ALA A 119 -5.69 -1.11 2.98
CA ALA A 119 -6.28 -2.01 3.96
C ALA A 119 -6.86 -1.22 5.13
N LEU A 120 -8.11 -1.49 5.48
CA LEU A 120 -8.78 -0.92 6.65
C LEU A 120 -9.02 -2.02 7.68
N THR A 121 -9.00 -1.65 8.95
CA THR A 121 -9.30 -2.56 10.06
C THR A 121 -10.62 -2.14 10.70
N PHE A 122 -11.55 -3.07 10.78
CA PHE A 122 -12.86 -2.90 11.40
C PHE A 122 -12.96 -3.78 12.64
N TYR A 123 -13.71 -3.32 13.65
CA TYR A 123 -14.03 -4.10 14.84
C TYR A 123 -15.54 -4.30 14.87
N ARG A 124 -16.01 -5.53 14.62
CA ARG A 124 -17.43 -5.83 14.42
C ARG A 124 -17.84 -7.14 15.08
N SER A 125 -19.07 -7.19 15.58
CA SER A 125 -19.65 -8.43 16.12
C SER A 125 -20.50 -9.20 15.10
N THR A 126 -21.03 -8.51 14.10
CA THR A 126 -21.98 -9.06 13.12
C THR A 126 -21.64 -8.61 11.70
N THR A 127 -22.25 -9.29 10.73
CA THR A 127 -22.21 -8.91 9.31
C THR A 127 -22.60 -7.45 9.12
N PHE A 128 -21.83 -6.73 8.30
CA PHE A 128 -22.07 -5.30 8.06
C PHE A 128 -21.79 -4.94 6.59
N PRO A 129 -22.51 -3.93 6.06
CA PRO A 129 -22.25 -3.40 4.73
C PRO A 129 -21.14 -2.33 4.74
N VAL A 130 -20.37 -2.29 3.65
CA VAL A 130 -19.41 -1.24 3.32
C VAL A 130 -19.70 -0.75 1.90
N ASP A 131 -19.97 0.53 1.78
CA ASP A 131 -20.25 1.19 0.51
C ASP A 131 -18.95 1.74 -0.10
N VAL A 132 -18.76 1.57 -1.41
CA VAL A 132 -17.71 2.21 -2.19
C VAL A 132 -18.32 3.37 -2.95
N LEU A 133 -17.76 4.57 -2.75
CA LEU A 133 -18.31 5.83 -3.22
C LEU A 133 -17.27 6.61 -4.02
N ASN A 134 -17.69 7.21 -5.12
CA ASN A 134 -16.97 8.33 -5.70
C ASN A 134 -17.37 9.60 -4.95
N VAL A 135 -16.37 10.36 -4.52
CA VAL A 135 -16.55 11.58 -3.74
C VAL A 135 -15.83 12.73 -4.40
N ASP A 136 -16.40 13.93 -4.28
CA ASP A 136 -15.63 15.13 -4.59
C ASP A 136 -14.65 15.42 -3.44
N THR A 137 -13.47 15.93 -3.77
CA THR A 137 -12.37 16.07 -2.80
C THR A 137 -12.54 17.31 -1.94
N ASP A 138 -13.21 18.34 -2.45
CA ASP A 138 -13.31 19.65 -1.78
C ASP A 138 -14.35 19.65 -0.65
N ASP A 139 -15.44 18.87 -0.76
CA ASP A 139 -16.54 18.85 0.20
C ASP A 139 -17.01 17.44 0.61
N MET A 140 -16.31 16.39 0.16
CA MET A 140 -16.67 14.98 0.38
C MET A 140 -18.10 14.63 -0.08
N GLN A 141 -18.71 15.44 -0.97
CA GLN A 141 -20.02 15.13 -1.51
C GLN A 141 -19.97 13.84 -2.31
N ILE A 142 -20.95 12.98 -2.04
CA ILE A 142 -21.11 11.71 -2.76
C ILE A 142 -21.61 12.04 -4.15
N THR A 143 -20.77 11.80 -5.15
CA THR A 143 -21.14 12.00 -6.56
C THR A 143 -21.83 10.76 -7.12
N GLN A 144 -21.34 9.57 -6.75
CA GLN A 144 -21.89 8.30 -7.21
C GLN A 144 -21.58 7.17 -6.23
N LYS A 145 -22.55 6.27 -6.03
CA LYS A 145 -22.33 4.99 -5.33
C LYS A 145 -21.90 3.93 -6.35
N ILE A 146 -20.71 3.35 -6.16
CA ILE A 146 -20.10 2.38 -7.09
C ILE A 146 -20.57 0.96 -6.78
N SER A 147 -20.38 0.54 -5.53
CA SER A 147 -20.75 -0.81 -5.08
C SER A 147 -21.02 -0.84 -3.58
N THR A 148 -21.69 -1.90 -3.14
CA THR A 148 -21.88 -2.25 -1.72
C THR A 148 -21.32 -3.64 -1.50
N TYR A 149 -20.46 -3.79 -0.50
CA TYR A 149 -19.95 -5.08 -0.05
C TYR A 149 -20.53 -5.44 1.30
N THR A 150 -21.13 -6.62 1.41
CA THR A 150 -21.60 -7.18 2.68
C THR A 150 -20.55 -8.16 3.20
N ILE A 151 -19.91 -7.82 4.32
CA ILE A 151 -18.81 -8.62 4.90
C ILE A 151 -19.37 -9.50 6.01
N GLY A 152 -19.38 -10.82 5.78
CA GLY A 152 -19.89 -11.83 6.69
C GLY A 152 -20.61 -12.96 5.95
N PRO A 153 -21.10 -13.99 6.66
CA PRO A 153 -21.10 -14.13 8.12
C PRO A 153 -19.73 -14.50 8.71
N PHE A 154 -19.48 -14.09 9.94
CA PHE A 154 -18.32 -14.49 10.75
C PHE A 154 -18.75 -14.63 12.22
N GLN A 155 -18.02 -15.42 13.00
CA GLN A 155 -18.25 -15.57 14.43
C GLN A 155 -17.07 -15.02 15.22
N PRO A 156 -17.27 -13.97 16.03
CA PRO A 156 -16.21 -13.45 16.90
C PRO A 156 -15.83 -14.45 17.98
N SER A 157 -14.53 -14.53 18.29
CA SER A 157 -14.04 -15.30 19.42
C SER A 157 -14.33 -14.59 20.76
N LYS A 158 -14.74 -15.36 21.78
CA LYS A 158 -14.87 -14.92 23.19
C LYS A 158 -15.78 -13.71 23.47
N GLY A 159 -16.77 -13.42 22.63
CA GLY A 159 -17.76 -12.36 22.89
C GLY A 159 -17.25 -10.92 22.70
N GLU A 160 -16.00 -10.75 22.24
CA GLU A 160 -15.45 -9.46 21.84
C GLU A 160 -15.69 -9.19 20.35
N LYS A 161 -15.55 -7.93 19.91
CA LYS A 161 -15.66 -7.57 18.50
C LYS A 161 -14.53 -8.22 17.69
N ALA A 162 -14.86 -8.90 16.60
CA ALA A 162 -13.87 -9.47 15.70
C ALA A 162 -13.08 -8.36 14.98
N LYS A 163 -11.76 -8.51 14.93
CA LYS A 163 -10.85 -7.63 14.19
C LYS A 163 -10.78 -8.08 12.73
N LEU A 164 -11.37 -7.31 11.84
CA LEU A 164 -11.46 -7.60 10.40
C LEU A 164 -10.54 -6.69 9.60
N LYS A 165 -9.58 -7.26 8.89
CA LYS A 165 -8.75 -6.55 7.92
C LYS A 165 -9.34 -6.71 6.53
N VAL A 166 -9.83 -5.60 5.98
CA VAL A 166 -10.44 -5.54 4.65
C VAL A 166 -9.46 -4.86 3.71
N LYS A 167 -9.15 -5.51 2.59
CA LYS A 167 -8.30 -4.97 1.54
C LYS A 167 -9.15 -4.53 0.37
N VAL A 168 -8.96 -3.30 -0.06
CA VAL A 168 -9.57 -2.72 -1.25
C VAL A 168 -8.47 -2.44 -2.25
N ARG A 169 -8.71 -2.81 -3.50
CA ARG A 169 -7.75 -2.74 -4.60
C ARG A 169 -8.29 -1.84 -5.69
N LEU A 170 -7.42 -0.97 -6.19
CA LEU A 170 -7.57 -0.23 -7.43
C LEU A 170 -6.65 -0.89 -8.47
N ASN A 171 -7.23 -1.55 -9.46
CA ASN A 171 -6.48 -2.33 -10.42
C ASN A 171 -5.84 -1.47 -11.54
N ILE A 172 -5.06 -2.10 -12.42
CA ILE A 172 -4.40 -1.44 -13.54
C ILE A 172 -5.37 -0.84 -14.58
N HIS A 173 -6.65 -1.20 -14.52
CA HIS A 173 -7.71 -0.72 -15.42
C HIS A 173 -8.56 0.38 -14.77
N GLY A 174 -8.21 0.85 -13.56
CA GLY A 174 -8.97 1.86 -12.84
C GLY A 174 -10.24 1.33 -12.18
N ILE A 175 -10.40 0.01 -12.04
CA ILE A 175 -11.55 -0.60 -11.37
C ILE A 175 -11.23 -0.80 -9.89
N VAL A 176 -12.11 -0.30 -9.02
CA VAL A 176 -12.05 -0.51 -7.57
C VAL A 176 -12.85 -1.73 -7.18
N SER A 177 -12.24 -2.63 -6.41
CA SER A 177 -12.93 -3.77 -5.82
C SER A 177 -12.41 -4.12 -4.42
N LEU A 178 -13.26 -4.75 -3.61
CA LEU A 178 -12.85 -5.34 -2.34
C LEU A 178 -12.21 -6.70 -2.63
N GLU A 179 -10.90 -6.81 -2.41
CA GLU A 179 -10.10 -7.99 -2.76
C GLU A 179 -10.24 -9.12 -1.73
N SER A 180 -10.21 -8.79 -0.43
CA SER A 180 -10.38 -9.77 0.63
C SER A 180 -10.81 -9.14 1.96
N ALA A 181 -11.53 -9.91 2.76
CA ALA A 181 -11.79 -9.63 4.17
C ALA A 181 -11.23 -10.79 5.02
N MET A 182 -10.40 -10.47 6.01
CA MET A 182 -9.76 -11.46 6.89
C MET A 182 -10.03 -11.12 8.35
N MET A 183 -10.53 -12.07 9.12
CA MET A 183 -10.62 -12.00 10.57
C MET A 183 -9.27 -12.38 11.19
N LEU A 184 -8.77 -11.54 12.10
CA LEU A 184 -7.53 -11.72 12.83
C LEU A 184 -7.84 -12.02 14.29
N GLU A 185 -7.49 -13.22 14.75
CA GLU A 185 -7.63 -13.64 16.14
C GLU A 185 -6.24 -13.70 16.79
N GLU A 186 -6.05 -13.02 17.92
CA GLU A 186 -4.83 -13.13 18.71
C GLU A 186 -4.98 -14.33 19.66
N GLU A 187 -4.19 -15.38 19.43
CA GLU A 187 -4.09 -16.54 20.32
C GLU A 187 -2.88 -16.33 21.24
N GLU A 188 -3.14 -16.09 22.52
CA GLU A 188 -2.12 -16.12 23.56
C GLU A 188 -1.83 -17.58 23.90
N VAL A 189 -0.69 -18.08 23.44
CA VAL A 189 -0.18 -19.40 23.85
C VAL A 189 0.53 -19.20 25.18
N GLU A 190 -0.12 -19.55 26.28
CA GLU A 190 0.56 -19.74 27.56
C GLU A 190 1.53 -20.92 27.40
N VAL A 191 2.83 -20.68 27.53
CA VAL A 191 3.83 -21.74 27.58
C VAL A 191 3.75 -22.36 28.99
N PRO A 192 3.35 -23.63 29.15
CA PRO A 192 3.47 -24.27 30.45
C PRO A 192 4.95 -24.43 30.76
N VAL A 193 5.42 -23.79 31.83
CA VAL A 193 6.77 -23.95 32.35
C VAL A 193 6.88 -25.38 32.90
N SER A 194 7.38 -26.31 32.08
CA SER A 194 7.74 -27.65 32.54
C SER A 194 9.06 -27.57 33.33
N ALA A 195 8.98 -27.30 34.63
CA ALA A 195 10.10 -27.48 35.53
C ALA A 195 10.26 -28.97 35.86
N THR A 196 11.11 -29.69 35.10
CA THR A 196 11.73 -30.94 35.57
C THR A 196 13.17 -30.98 35.10
N SER A 197 14.10 -30.88 36.05
CA SER A 197 15.44 -31.47 35.97
C SER A 197 16.00 -31.50 37.40
N GLU A 198 15.81 -32.65 38.04
CA GLU A 198 16.51 -33.03 39.26
C GLU A 198 18.01 -33.18 38.96
N VAL A 199 18.85 -32.72 39.90
CA VAL A 199 20.31 -32.88 39.86
C VAL A 199 20.67 -34.16 40.64
N PRO A 200 21.43 -35.12 40.07
CA PRO A 200 22.13 -36.10 40.89
C PRO A 200 23.50 -35.54 41.31
N LYS A 201 23.69 -35.39 42.62
CA LYS A 201 25.02 -35.34 43.24
C LYS A 201 25.51 -36.77 43.39
N ASP A 202 26.72 -37.08 42.94
CA ASP A 202 27.62 -37.88 43.77
C ASP A 202 29.09 -37.63 43.43
N ALA A 203 29.94 -37.66 44.46
CA ALA A 203 31.33 -37.26 44.44
C ALA A 203 32.22 -38.37 45.04
N THR A 204 33.32 -38.75 44.39
CA THR A 204 34.48 -39.45 45.00
C THR A 204 35.70 -39.31 44.05
N LYS A 205 36.72 -38.47 44.34
CA LYS A 205 38.07 -38.76 44.92
C LYS A 205 38.89 -39.85 44.17
N MET A 206 40.18 -39.77 43.82
CA MET A 206 41.38 -39.05 44.33
C MET A 206 42.49 -38.85 43.25
N ASP A 207 43.39 -37.90 43.53
CA ASP A 207 44.83 -37.69 43.20
C ASP A 207 45.61 -38.64 42.25
N THR A 208 46.42 -38.08 41.34
CA THR A 208 47.86 -37.77 41.58
C THR A 208 48.51 -36.97 40.43
N ASP A 209 49.47 -36.15 40.85
CA ASP A 209 50.49 -35.28 40.22
C ASP A 209 51.28 -35.86 39.02
N ASP A 210 51.59 -35.03 38.00
CA ASP A 210 52.96 -34.70 37.52
C ASP A 210 52.93 -33.77 36.27
N ALA A 211 53.90 -32.87 36.16
CA ALA A 211 54.14 -31.96 35.02
C ALA A 211 55.52 -32.28 34.38
N PRO A 212 56.11 -31.52 33.43
CA PRO A 212 55.64 -30.60 32.38
C PRO A 212 56.30 -30.91 30.98
N ARG A 213 56.26 -29.92 30.03
CA ARG A 213 57.05 -29.72 28.77
C ARG A 213 56.32 -30.07 27.47
N ASP A 214 56.45 -29.38 26.33
CA ASP A 214 57.24 -28.24 25.80
C ASP A 214 56.33 -27.57 24.73
N ASP A 215 56.25 -26.24 24.60
CA ASP A 215 57.07 -25.36 23.74
C ASP A 215 57.03 -25.73 22.24
N ASP A 216 56.37 -24.92 21.41
CA ASP A 216 57.01 -24.23 20.27
C ASP A 216 56.03 -23.48 19.34
N ASN A 217 56.46 -22.26 19.00
CA ASN A 217 56.27 -21.47 17.78
C ASN A 217 54.91 -20.83 17.43
N MET A 218 54.80 -19.49 17.45
CA MET A 218 55.20 -18.50 16.39
C MET A 218 54.27 -18.59 15.16
N GLN A 219 53.70 -17.49 14.63
CA GLN A 219 54.35 -16.22 14.33
C GLN A 219 53.33 -15.15 13.88
N GLU A 220 53.63 -13.90 14.27
CA GLU A 220 53.36 -12.57 13.66
C GLU A 220 51.93 -12.15 13.26
N SER A 221 51.35 -11.02 13.70
CA SER A 221 51.81 -9.62 13.90
C SER A 221 51.76 -8.71 12.66
N LYS A 222 51.35 -7.46 12.96
CA LYS A 222 51.47 -6.20 12.19
C LYS A 222 50.38 -5.96 11.13
N GLY A 223 49.75 -4.79 11.08
CA GLY A 223 49.93 -3.56 11.85
C GLY A 223 49.47 -2.34 11.04
N ALA A 224 49.09 -1.30 11.78
CA ALA A 224 49.11 0.14 11.43
C ALA A 224 48.25 0.61 10.23
N SER A 225 47.71 1.82 10.16
CA SER A 225 48.00 3.08 10.82
C SER A 225 46.82 4.04 10.67
N ASP A 226 46.61 4.87 11.69
CA ASP A 226 46.39 6.32 11.65
C ASP A 226 45.48 6.97 10.59
N THR A 227 44.50 7.73 11.08
CA THR A 227 44.57 9.20 11.00
C THR A 227 43.62 9.83 12.02
N ALA A 228 44.19 10.67 12.88
CA ALA A 228 43.53 11.51 13.87
C ALA A 228 43.72 12.97 13.48
N GLU A 229 42.68 13.79 13.68
CA GLU A 229 42.68 15.25 13.86
C GLU A 229 41.23 15.58 14.26
N GLY A 230 40.87 16.25 15.36
CA GLY A 230 41.61 17.06 16.32
C GLY A 230 40.78 18.33 16.58
N ALA A 231 40.10 18.44 17.73
CA ALA A 231 39.69 19.70 18.36
C ALA A 231 39.16 19.47 19.79
N ALA A 232 40.01 19.78 20.77
CA ALA A 232 39.67 20.11 22.16
C ALA A 232 39.23 21.61 22.22
N GLU A 233 38.70 22.25 23.26
CA GLU A 233 38.51 21.97 24.70
C GLU A 233 37.62 23.10 25.31
N ASN A 234 37.31 22.98 26.61
CA ASN A 234 36.72 23.90 27.60
C ASN A 234 35.23 23.69 27.88
N GLY A 235 34.77 23.37 29.11
CA GLY A 235 35.42 23.28 30.42
C GLY A 235 34.48 23.79 31.52
N ALA A 236 34.42 23.05 32.64
CA ALA A 236 33.71 23.30 33.92
C ALA A 236 32.17 23.08 33.90
N GLY A 237 31.54 22.27 34.74
CA GLY A 237 31.94 21.56 35.97
C GLY A 237 30.92 21.86 37.06
N ASP A 238 30.16 20.86 37.55
CA ASP A 238 29.84 20.72 38.98
C ASP A 238 29.26 19.32 39.34
N SER A 239 29.93 18.70 40.30
CA SER A 239 29.48 17.87 41.43
C SER A 239 28.39 16.78 41.30
N GLU A 240 28.90 15.54 41.37
CA GLU A 240 28.51 14.42 42.25
C GLU A 240 27.14 14.42 42.94
N GLU A 241 26.31 13.42 42.61
CA GLU A 241 25.70 12.58 43.66
C GLU A 241 25.49 11.14 43.14
N LYS A 242 26.19 10.19 43.78
CA LYS A 242 26.05 8.74 43.56
C LYS A 242 24.70 8.26 44.11
N THR A 243 23.88 7.67 43.25
CA THR A 243 22.99 6.57 43.67
C THR A 243 23.12 5.41 42.68
N VAL A 244 23.43 4.24 43.23
CA VAL A 244 23.70 2.97 42.55
C VAL A 244 22.35 2.34 42.17
N PRO A 245 22.21 1.72 40.98
CA PRO A 245 20.93 1.30 40.43
C PRO A 245 20.48 -0.03 41.05
N MET A 246 19.18 -0.15 41.32
CA MET A 246 18.57 -1.43 41.62
C MET A 246 17.85 -1.91 40.36
N ASP A 247 18.62 -2.60 39.50
CA ASP A 247 18.11 -3.44 38.43
C ASP A 247 17.22 -4.53 39.02
N THR A 248 15.90 -4.38 38.89
CA THR A 248 15.01 -5.53 38.78
C THR A 248 14.80 -5.81 37.30
N ASP A 249 15.79 -6.48 36.73
CA ASP A 249 15.76 -7.04 35.38
C ASP A 249 14.72 -8.19 35.36
N THR A 250 13.44 -7.81 35.31
CA THR A 250 12.37 -8.75 34.98
C THR A 250 12.41 -8.88 33.47
N LYS A 251 13.24 -9.81 32.97
CA LYS A 251 13.24 -10.23 31.58
C LYS A 251 11.88 -10.85 31.27
N VAL A 252 10.91 -10.01 30.91
CA VAL A 252 9.66 -10.44 30.27
C VAL A 252 10.05 -10.95 28.90
N GLU A 253 10.13 -12.28 28.75
CA GLU A 253 10.25 -12.88 27.42
C GLU A 253 9.07 -12.39 26.57
N PRO A 254 9.31 -11.85 25.36
CA PRO A 254 8.22 -11.42 24.51
C PRO A 254 7.40 -12.65 24.13
N SER A 255 6.17 -12.73 24.65
CA SER A 255 5.21 -13.74 24.27
C SER A 255 5.05 -13.70 22.75
N LYS A 256 5.35 -14.82 22.08
CA LYS A 256 5.17 -14.93 20.62
C LYS A 256 3.67 -14.98 20.34
N LYS A 257 3.04 -13.82 20.14
CA LYS A 257 1.65 -13.70 19.73
C LYS A 257 1.43 -14.41 18.39
N LYS A 258 0.67 -15.50 18.39
CA LYS A 258 0.28 -16.19 17.16
C LYS A 258 -1.05 -15.61 16.68
N VAL A 259 -1.04 -14.98 15.51
CA VAL A 259 -2.25 -14.40 14.91
C VAL A 259 -2.86 -15.39 13.93
N LYS A 260 -4.01 -15.96 14.27
CA LYS A 260 -4.79 -16.81 13.36
C LYS A 260 -5.56 -15.91 12.38
N LYS A 261 -5.48 -16.23 11.09
CA LYS A 261 -6.17 -15.49 10.02
C LYS A 261 -7.24 -16.39 9.41
N THR A 262 -8.48 -15.91 9.41
CA THR A 262 -9.62 -16.63 8.83
C THR A 262 -10.24 -15.77 7.74
N ASN A 263 -10.42 -16.30 6.54
CA ASN A 263 -11.10 -15.58 5.46
C ASN A 263 -12.59 -15.43 5.79
N VAL A 264 -13.13 -14.24 5.56
CA VAL A 264 -14.54 -13.93 5.79
C VAL A 264 -15.24 -13.81 4.43
N PRO A 265 -16.43 -14.41 4.26
CA PRO A 265 -17.19 -14.27 3.02
C PRO A 265 -17.56 -12.80 2.75
N VAL A 266 -17.55 -12.43 1.47
CA VAL A 266 -17.93 -11.09 1.01
C VAL A 266 -18.93 -11.25 -0.12
N ALA A 267 -20.10 -10.65 0.03
CA ALA A 267 -21.09 -10.53 -1.05
C ALA A 267 -21.00 -9.12 -1.66
N GLU A 268 -20.99 -9.04 -2.98
CA GLU A 268 -20.87 -7.79 -3.74
C GLU A 268 -22.18 -7.43 -4.42
N THR A 269 -22.47 -6.13 -4.47
CA THR A 269 -23.53 -5.55 -5.30
C THR A 269 -22.96 -4.32 -6.01
N VAL A 270 -22.81 -4.39 -7.33
CA VAL A 270 -22.29 -3.28 -8.15
C VAL A 270 -23.46 -2.51 -8.76
N TYR A 271 -23.41 -1.18 -8.73
CA TYR A 271 -24.43 -0.32 -9.32
C TYR A 271 -24.05 0.10 -10.74
N GLY A 272 -24.98 -0.04 -11.68
CA GLY A 272 -24.75 0.34 -13.09
C GLY A 272 -23.89 -0.65 -13.89
N ALA A 273 -23.66 -1.86 -13.37
CA ALA A 273 -22.99 -2.96 -14.05
C ALA A 273 -23.87 -4.22 -14.08
N MET A 274 -23.48 -5.21 -14.90
CA MET A 274 -24.09 -6.53 -14.89
C MET A 274 -23.82 -7.24 -13.56
N ALA A 275 -24.79 -8.04 -13.09
CA ALA A 275 -24.56 -8.91 -11.96
C ALA A 275 -23.48 -9.97 -12.31
N ALA A 276 -22.78 -10.51 -11.32
CA ALA A 276 -21.66 -11.43 -11.56
C ALA A 276 -22.08 -12.67 -12.38
N ASP A 277 -23.29 -13.18 -12.18
CA ASP A 277 -23.85 -14.30 -12.93
C ASP A 277 -24.23 -13.93 -14.36
N GLU A 278 -24.75 -12.72 -14.59
CA GLU A 278 -25.02 -12.18 -15.92
C GLU A 278 -23.72 -11.96 -16.70
N LEU A 279 -22.69 -11.41 -16.04
CA LEU A 279 -21.37 -11.22 -16.63
C LEU A 279 -20.74 -12.57 -17.00
N ALA A 280 -20.82 -13.57 -16.14
CA ALA A 280 -20.32 -14.91 -16.43
C ALA A 280 -20.99 -15.51 -17.68
N LYS A 281 -22.32 -15.42 -17.78
CA LYS A 281 -23.07 -15.87 -18.96
C LYS A 281 -22.67 -15.09 -20.23
N ALA A 282 -22.44 -13.78 -20.11
CA ALA A 282 -22.01 -12.96 -21.23
C ALA A 282 -20.61 -13.37 -21.74
N VAL A 283 -19.69 -13.68 -20.82
CA VAL A 283 -18.35 -14.17 -21.14
C VAL A 283 -18.41 -15.55 -21.79
N GLU A 284 -19.21 -16.48 -21.27
CA GLU A 284 -19.40 -17.80 -21.90
C GLU A 284 -19.91 -17.65 -23.33
N LYS A 285 -20.89 -16.78 -23.55
CA LYS A 285 -21.42 -16.50 -24.90
C LYS A 285 -20.38 -15.89 -25.84
N GLU A 286 -19.45 -15.09 -25.33
CA GLU A 286 -18.34 -14.56 -26.14
C GLU A 286 -17.38 -15.67 -26.60
N TYR A 287 -17.12 -16.68 -25.77
CA TYR A 287 -16.31 -17.84 -26.14
C TYR A 287 -16.98 -18.76 -27.17
N GLU A 288 -18.31 -18.73 -27.26
CA GLU A 288 -19.08 -19.52 -28.24
C GLU A 288 -19.19 -18.85 -29.63
N MET A 289 -18.82 -17.57 -29.77
CA MET A 289 -18.81 -16.82 -31.04
C MET A 289 -17.45 -16.90 -31.75
#